data_AF-A0A543B078-F1
#
_entry.id   AF-A0A543B078-F1
#
_cell.length_a   1.000
_cell.length_b   1.000
_cell.length_c   1.000
_cell.angle_alpha   90.00
_cell.angle_beta   90.00
_cell.angle_gamma   90.00
#
_symmetry.space_group_name_H-M   'P 1'
#
loop_
_entity.id
_entity.type
_entity.pdbx_description
1 polymer ?
#
loop_
_entity_poly.entity_id
_entity_poly.type
_entity_poly.pdbx_seq_one_letter_code
_entity_poly.pdbx_strand_id
1 'polypeptide(L)'
;MPAAYPSPMAEEVRADPVNLCELAGTLTELAWNVRDGLATAREQVLVPPGAFGNSQNSEGLDSMYSSVLEEMGDGVEDVAGVYEGDVDRIYLIAFAYQAKDQEAAGGIDACVPGEPC
;
A
#
# COMPACT_ATOMS: atom_id res chain seq x y z
N MET A 1 31.28 41.85 -11.43
CA MET A 1 30.58 40.59 -11.78
C MET A 1 29.87 40.14 -10.52
N PRO A 2 28.53 40.15 -10.44
CA PRO A 2 27.87 39.66 -9.24
C PRO A 2 27.98 38.13 -9.20
N ALA A 3 28.40 37.60 -8.06
CA ALA A 3 28.51 36.18 -7.82
C ALA A 3 27.12 35.55 -7.85
N ALA A 4 26.92 34.54 -8.70
CA ALA A 4 25.75 33.68 -8.66
C ALA A 4 25.82 32.86 -7.35
N TYR A 5 24.91 33.13 -6.42
CA TYR A 5 24.71 32.26 -5.27
C TYR A 5 24.06 30.96 -5.75
N PRO A 6 24.66 29.79 -5.50
CA PRO A 6 23.97 28.52 -5.76
C PRO A 6 22.79 28.42 -4.78
N SER A 7 21.57 28.44 -5.32
CA SER A 7 20.35 28.23 -4.55
C SER A 7 20.39 26.81 -3.95
N PRO A 8 20.24 26.64 -2.62
CA PRO A 8 20.17 25.33 -1.98
C PRO A 8 18.75 24.76 -2.12
N MET A 9 18.24 24.65 -3.34
CA MET A 9 17.10 23.77 -3.57
C MET A 9 17.68 22.37 -3.63
N ALA A 10 17.62 21.67 -2.50
CA ALA A 10 17.72 20.21 -2.47
C ALA A 10 16.94 19.67 -3.67
N GLU A 11 17.56 18.78 -4.44
CA GLU A 11 17.00 18.15 -5.65
C GLU A 11 15.47 18.04 -5.53
N GLU A 12 14.76 18.93 -6.23
CA GLU A 12 13.33 19.13 -6.03
C GLU A 12 12.63 17.84 -6.46
N VAL A 13 12.29 16.99 -5.50
CA VAL A 13 11.57 15.74 -5.75
C VAL A 13 10.17 16.13 -6.23
N ARG A 14 10.02 16.22 -7.54
CA ARG A 14 8.72 16.38 -8.19
C ARG A 14 7.97 15.06 -8.08
N ALA A 15 7.15 14.94 -7.04
CA ALA A 15 6.18 13.87 -6.98
C ALA A 15 5.12 14.12 -8.04
N ASP A 16 5.04 13.23 -9.02
CA ASP A 16 3.99 13.24 -10.03
C ASP A 16 2.75 12.55 -9.45
N PRO A 17 1.62 13.26 -9.27
CA PRO A 17 0.40 12.67 -8.72
C PRO A 17 -0.13 11.51 -9.57
N VAL A 18 0.16 11.47 -10.88
CA VAL A 18 -0.22 10.35 -11.76
C VAL A 18 0.56 9.09 -11.37
N ASN A 19 1.88 9.19 -11.24
CA ASN A 19 2.73 8.06 -10.83
C ASN A 19 2.39 7.56 -9.42
N LEU A 20 1.97 8.45 -8.52
CA LEU A 20 1.48 8.06 -7.19
C LEU A 20 0.17 7.27 -7.28
N CYS A 21 -0.77 7.69 -8.13
CA CYS A 21 -2.00 6.92 -8.37
C CYS A 21 -1.71 5.54 -9.00
N GLU A 22 -0.75 5.45 -9.93
CA GLU A 22 -0.31 4.16 -10.50
C GLU A 22 0.30 3.24 -9.44
N LEU A 23 1.11 3.79 -8.53
CA LEU A 23 1.66 3.05 -7.40
C LEU A 23 0.54 2.56 -6.46
N ALA A 24 -0.45 3.40 -6.16
CA ALA A 24 -1.61 3.02 -5.38
C ALA A 24 -2.42 1.89 -6.06
N GLY A 25 -2.59 1.93 -7.38
CA GLY A 25 -3.19 0.85 -8.15
C GLY A 25 -2.41 -0.46 -8.01
N THR A 26 -1.08 -0.41 -8.14
CA THR A 26 -0.20 -1.57 -8.01
C THR A 26 -0.28 -2.21 -6.62
N LEU A 27 -0.30 -1.41 -5.55
CA LEU A 27 -0.44 -1.90 -4.19
C LEU A 27 -1.82 -2.53 -3.94
N THR A 28 -2.87 -1.98 -4.54
CA THR A 28 -4.22 -2.56 -4.49
C THR A 28 -4.24 -3.95 -5.16
N GLU A 29 -3.64 -4.07 -6.33
CA GLU A 29 -3.52 -5.37 -7.03
C GLU A 29 -2.70 -6.38 -6.21
N LEU A 30 -1.61 -5.95 -5.58
CA LEU A 30 -0.82 -6.80 -4.70
C LEU A 30 -1.63 -7.28 -3.48
N ALA A 31 -2.38 -6.39 -2.83
CA ALA A 31 -3.26 -6.76 -1.72
C ALA A 31 -4.29 -7.82 -2.14
N TRP A 32 -4.87 -7.66 -3.33
CA TRP A 32 -5.82 -8.63 -3.88
C TRP A 32 -5.16 -9.98 -4.17
N ASN A 33 -4.00 -9.98 -4.85
CA ASN A 33 -3.25 -11.19 -5.17
C ASN A 33 -2.81 -11.97 -3.91
N VAL A 34 -2.45 -11.26 -2.84
CA VAL A 34 -2.11 -11.90 -1.56
C VAL A 34 -3.32 -12.61 -0.96
N ARG A 35 -4.50 -11.99 -0.96
CA ARG A 35 -5.73 -12.62 -0.44
C ARG A 35 -6.20 -13.79 -1.29
N ASP A 36 -6.14 -13.65 -2.61
CA ASP A 36 -6.48 -14.73 -3.54
C ASP A 36 -5.53 -15.92 -3.39
N GLY A 37 -4.22 -15.64 -3.23
CA GLY A 37 -3.21 -16.64 -2.92
C GLY A 37 -3.48 -17.35 -1.59
N LEU A 38 -3.89 -16.63 -0.54
CA LEU A 38 -4.28 -17.24 0.73
C LEU A 38 -5.51 -18.14 0.60
N ALA A 39 -6.55 -17.68 -0.11
CA ALA A 39 -7.76 -18.47 -0.34
C ALA A 39 -7.44 -19.77 -1.08
N THR A 40 -6.64 -19.68 -2.15
CA THR A 40 -6.16 -20.83 -2.92
C THR A 40 -5.30 -21.77 -2.07
N ALA A 41 -4.40 -21.23 -1.24
CA ALA A 41 -3.55 -22.03 -0.36
C ALA A 41 -4.37 -22.77 0.71
N ARG A 42 -5.36 -22.11 1.31
CA ARG A 42 -6.28 -22.71 2.30
C ARG A 42 -6.97 -23.96 1.74
N GLU A 43 -7.46 -23.90 0.50
CA GLU A 43 -8.05 -25.06 -0.18
C GLU A 43 -7.09 -26.23 -0.35
N GLN A 44 -5.81 -25.96 -0.59
CA GLN A 44 -4.79 -26.99 -0.82
C GLN A 44 -4.27 -27.65 0.46
N VAL A 45 -4.22 -26.89 1.56
CA VAL A 45 -3.66 -27.39 2.82
C VAL A 45 -4.71 -28.09 3.68
N LEU A 46 -6.00 -27.79 3.52
CA LEU A 46 -7.10 -28.39 4.30
C LEU A 46 -7.00 -29.93 4.42
N VAL A 47 -6.59 -30.39 5.60
CA VAL A 47 -6.58 -31.81 5.96
C VAL A 47 -7.94 -32.15 6.57
N PRO A 48 -8.69 -33.14 6.02
CA PRO A 48 -9.95 -33.54 6.62
C PRO A 48 -9.73 -34.18 8.00
N PRO A 49 -10.61 -33.95 9.00
CA PRO A 49 -10.42 -34.46 10.36
C PRO A 49 -10.20 -35.99 10.43
N GLY A 50 -10.82 -36.74 9.52
CA GLY A 50 -10.65 -38.19 9.42
C GLY A 50 -9.26 -38.66 8.97
N ALA A 51 -8.43 -37.77 8.38
CA ALA A 51 -7.08 -38.09 7.95
C ALA A 51 -6.06 -38.14 9.09
N PHE A 52 -6.36 -37.56 10.26
CA PHE A 52 -5.51 -37.63 11.45
C PHE A 52 -5.52 -39.02 12.13
N GLY A 53 -6.40 -39.92 11.68
CA GLY A 53 -6.50 -41.30 12.15
C GLY A 53 -7.10 -41.44 13.55
N ASN A 54 -7.12 -42.68 14.06
CA ASN A 54 -7.68 -43.02 15.37
C ASN A 54 -6.64 -42.98 16.50
N SER A 55 -5.65 -42.08 16.42
CA SER A 55 -4.68 -41.93 17.51
C SER A 55 -5.38 -41.34 18.75
N GLN A 56 -4.88 -41.64 19.94
CA GLN A 56 -5.49 -41.17 21.20
C GLN A 56 -5.63 -39.64 21.31
N ASN A 57 -4.89 -38.88 20.49
CA ASN A 57 -4.86 -37.42 20.48
C ASN A 57 -5.22 -36.82 19.10
N SER A 58 -5.95 -37.54 18.24
CA SER A 58 -6.29 -37.04 16.90
C SER A 58 -7.09 -35.73 16.91
N GLU A 59 -8.03 -35.57 17.85
CA GLU A 59 -8.78 -34.32 18.06
C GLU A 59 -7.86 -33.16 18.47
N GLY A 60 -6.86 -33.44 19.32
CA GLY A 60 -5.88 -32.42 19.72
C GLY A 60 -4.99 -32.00 18.55
N LEU A 61 -4.62 -32.95 17.68
CA LEU A 61 -3.83 -32.67 16.48
C LEU A 61 -4.63 -31.84 15.45
N ASP A 62 -5.90 -32.18 15.22
CA ASP A 62 -6.83 -31.42 14.36
C ASP A 62 -7.03 -29.99 14.86
N SER A 63 -7.21 -29.81 16.17
CA SER A 63 -7.32 -28.49 16.79
C SER A 63 -6.04 -27.66 16.64
N MET A 64 -4.86 -28.23 16.93
CA MET A 64 -3.59 -27.51 16.79
C MET A 64 -3.32 -27.17 15.32
N TYR A 65 -3.65 -28.07 14.40
CA TYR A 65 -3.52 -27.83 12.97
C TYR A 65 -4.41 -26.67 12.51
N SER A 66 -5.67 -26.66 12.94
CA SER A 66 -6.62 -25.59 12.63
C SER A 66 -6.17 -24.24 13.18
N SER A 67 -5.68 -24.17 14.42
CA SER A 67 -5.15 -22.93 15.00
C SER A 67 -3.93 -22.38 14.25
N VAL A 68 -3.04 -23.25 13.76
CA VAL A 68 -1.89 -22.82 12.95
C VAL A 68 -2.35 -22.26 11.60
N LEU A 69 -3.35 -22.87 10.97
CA LEU A 69 -3.92 -22.36 9.72
C LEU A 69 -4.64 -21.02 9.89
N GLU A 70 -5.31 -20.82 11.02
CA GLU A 70 -5.97 -19.56 11.37
C GLU A 70 -4.93 -18.45 11.55
N GLU A 71 -3.93 -18.66 12.42
CA GLU A 71 -2.85 -17.68 12.68
C GLU A 71 -2.06 -17.34 11.40
N MET A 72 -1.78 -18.33 10.55
CA MET A 72 -1.14 -18.11 9.26
C MET A 72 -2.02 -17.23 8.35
N GLY A 73 -3.33 -17.45 8.37
CA GLY A 73 -4.27 -16.66 7.60
C GLY A 73 -4.33 -15.21 8.07
N ASP A 74 -4.45 -15.00 9.38
CA ASP A 74 -4.47 -13.67 9.99
C ASP A 74 -3.20 -12.89 9.64
N GLY A 75 -2.02 -13.51 9.76
CA GLY A 75 -0.76 -12.86 9.40
C GLY A 75 -0.64 -12.47 7.92
N VAL A 76 -1.26 -13.23 7.01
CA VAL A 76 -1.30 -12.89 5.58
C VAL A 76 -2.35 -11.81 5.29
N GLU A 77 -3.49 -11.84 5.97
CA GLU A 77 -4.52 -10.80 5.89
C GLU A 77 -4.01 -9.44 6.41
N ASP A 78 -3.18 -9.43 7.46
CA ASP A 78 -2.50 -8.24 7.98
C ASP A 78 -1.59 -7.60 6.92
N VAL A 79 -0.83 -8.40 6.16
CA VAL A 79 0.02 -7.90 5.07
C VAL A 79 -0.83 -7.22 3.98
N ALA A 80 -1.96 -7.82 3.61
CA ALA A 80 -2.89 -7.19 2.67
C ALA A 80 -3.47 -5.88 3.23
N GLY A 81 -3.78 -5.84 4.53
CA GLY A 81 -4.23 -4.64 5.22
C GLY A 81 -3.19 -3.52 5.25
N VAL A 82 -1.90 -3.84 5.35
CA VAL A 82 -0.81 -2.84 5.24
C VAL A 82 -0.78 -2.22 3.85
N TYR A 83 -0.86 -3.04 2.79
CA TYR A 83 -0.90 -2.52 1.42
C TYR A 83 -2.09 -1.58 1.19
N GLU A 84 -3.28 -1.94 1.66
CA GLU A 84 -4.46 -1.05 1.58
C GLU A 84 -4.28 0.25 2.38
N GLY A 85 -3.71 0.17 3.58
CA GLY A 85 -3.41 1.35 4.37
C GLY A 85 -2.39 2.29 3.70
N ASP A 86 -1.44 1.74 2.96
CA ASP A 86 -0.47 2.52 2.19
C ASP A 86 -1.10 3.15 0.94
N VAL A 87 -2.07 2.48 0.30
CA VAL A 87 -2.86 3.03 -0.81
C VAL A 87 -3.57 4.32 -0.40
N ASP A 88 -4.26 4.32 0.74
CA ASP A 88 -4.95 5.52 1.25
C ASP A 88 -3.97 6.68 1.48
N ARG A 89 -2.81 6.39 2.07
CA ARG A 89 -1.76 7.40 2.30
C ARG A 89 -1.21 7.97 1.00
N ILE A 90 -0.98 7.13 0.01
CA ILE A 90 -0.46 7.56 -1.30
C ILE A 90 -1.48 8.43 -2.02
N TYR A 91 -2.77 8.09 -1.99
CA TYR A 91 -3.81 8.94 -2.56
C TYR A 91 -3.89 10.30 -1.86
N LEU A 92 -3.81 10.34 -0.52
CA LEU A 92 -3.78 11.60 0.22
C LEU A 92 -2.58 12.48 -0.18
N ILE A 93 -1.41 11.88 -0.39
CA ILE A 93 -0.22 12.59 -0.87
C ILE A 93 -0.44 13.11 -2.30
N ALA A 94 -0.95 12.28 -3.20
CA ALA A 94 -1.22 12.68 -4.58
C ALA A 94 -2.19 13.87 -4.66
N PHE A 95 -3.28 13.85 -3.89
CA PHE A 95 -4.21 14.97 -3.81
C PHE A 95 -3.59 16.23 -3.20
N ALA A 96 -2.75 16.09 -2.17
CA ALA A 96 -2.06 17.22 -1.57
C ALA A 96 -1.09 17.89 -2.56
N TYR A 97 -0.36 17.10 -3.35
CA TYR A 97 0.51 17.63 -4.41
C TYR A 97 -0.31 18.33 -5.50
N GLN A 98 -1.39 17.73 -5.98
CA GLN A 98 -2.24 18.34 -7.00
C GLN A 98 -2.86 19.66 -6.51
N ALA A 99 -3.34 19.71 -5.26
CA ALA A 99 -3.90 20.93 -4.68
C ALA A 99 -2.86 22.05 -4.58
N LYS A 100 -1.61 21.71 -4.20
CA LYS A 100 -0.51 22.68 -4.12
C LYS A 100 -0.07 23.18 -5.49
N ASP A 101 -0.06 22.32 -6.49
CA ASP A 101 0.24 22.71 -7.87
C ASP A 101 -0.82 23.65 -8.44
N GLN A 102 -2.11 23.38 -8.15
CA GLN A 102 -3.22 24.27 -8.53
C GLN A 102 -3.17 25.63 -7.82
N GLU A 103 -2.83 25.65 -6.53
CA GLU A 103 -2.65 26.90 -5.77
C GLU A 103 -1.51 27.74 -6.36
N ALA A 104 -0.37 27.11 -6.67
CA ALA A 104 0.76 27.78 -7.31
C ALA A 104 0.41 28.31 -8.71
N ALA A 105 -0.28 27.51 -9.53
CA ALA A 105 -0.73 27.94 -10.85
C ALA A 105 -1.67 29.16 -10.78
N GLY A 106 -2.64 29.14 -9.84
CA GLY A 106 -3.54 30.28 -9.63
C GLY A 106 -2.84 31.54 -9.14
N GLY A 107 -1.76 31.41 -8.35
CA GLY A 107 -0.92 32.54 -7.94
C GLY A 107 -0.12 33.14 -9.10
N ILE A 108 0.35 32.30 -10.03
CA ILE A 108 1.07 32.75 -11.23
C ILE A 108 0.13 33.47 -12.20
N ASP A 109 -1.10 32.98 -12.39
CA ASP A 109 -2.11 33.63 -13.25
C ASP A 109 -2.56 35.00 -12.69
N ALA A 110 -2.46 35.20 -11.37
CA ALA A 110 -2.75 36.48 -10.72
C ALA A 110 -1.59 37.49 -10.81
N CYS A 111 -0.40 37.08 -11.26
CA CYS A 111 0.73 37.98 -11.40
C CYS A 111 0.63 38.85 -12.65
N VAL A 112 0.61 40.16 -12.46
CA VAL A 112 0.66 41.16 -13.54
C VAL A 112 2.13 41.40 -13.93
N PRO A 113 2.48 41.42 -15.23
CA PRO A 113 3.86 41.71 -15.65
C PRO A 113 4.34 43.08 -15.15
N GLY A 114 5.32 43.09 -14.24
CA GLY A 114 5.96 44.31 -13.75
C GLY A 114 5.86 44.57 -12.24
N GLU A 115 5.07 43.79 -11.50
CA GLU A 115 5.04 43.81 -10.03
C GLU A 115 5.54 42.47 -9.47
N PRO A 116 6.15 42.43 -8.27
CA PRO A 116 6.54 41.17 -7.66
C PRO A 116 5.30 40.33 -7.33
N CYS A 117 5.32 39.09 -7.82
CA CYS A 117 4.68 37.96 -7.15
C CYS A 117 5.36 37.74 -5.79
#